data_AF-A0A941P377-F1
#
_entry.id   AF-A0A941P377-F1
#
_cell.length_a   1.000
_cell.length_b   1.000
_cell.length_c   1.000
_cell.angle_alpha   90.00
_cell.angle_beta   90.00
_cell.angle_gamma   90.00
#
_symmetry.space_group_name_H-M   'P 1'
#
loop_
_entity.id
_entity.type
_entity.pdbx_description
1 polymer ?
#
loop_
_entity_poly.entity_id
_entity_poly.type
_entity_poly.pdbx_seq_one_letter_code
_entity_poly.pdbx_strand_id
1 'polypeptide(L)'
;MTEETTEWLYLLGEDWRIVGISGYTVRPRRARDEKPRVSAFTSAKIDKILALEPDCVFGFSDMQADIAADLIRHGVQVTVFNQRSVLQIFQMLAQVAAIVGASARGNALLLQMKDRLARIEASAQALGAQGRRRPRVYFEEWDEPPISAIQWVSELIRIAGGDDCFPELAEKAMGKDRIIADPQEIVRRAPDIVIGSWCGKKFRPEKVAARPGWQQVPAVRDGQLFEIRSTDILQPGPAALTDGA
;
A
#
# COMPACT_ATOMS: atom_id res chain seq x y z
N MET A 1 -4.24 14.02 5.29
CA MET A 1 -3.01 13.67 6.05
C MET A 1 -2.40 12.35 5.57
N THR A 2 -2.75 11.87 4.38
CA THR A 2 -2.27 10.59 3.85
C THR A 2 -1.97 10.73 2.37
N GLU A 3 -1.17 9.83 1.82
CA GLU A 3 -0.74 9.91 0.43
C GLU A 3 -1.84 9.45 -0.52
N GLU A 4 -2.52 8.35 -0.21
CA GLU A 4 -3.52 7.73 -1.07
C GLU A 4 -4.73 8.63 -1.35
N THR A 5 -5.22 9.36 -0.35
CA THR A 5 -6.31 10.33 -0.54
C THR A 5 -5.84 11.56 -1.32
N THR A 6 -4.57 11.95 -1.15
CA THR A 6 -3.98 13.02 -1.95
C THR A 6 -3.93 12.61 -3.42
N GLU A 7 -3.28 11.49 -3.75
CA GLU A 7 -3.18 10.98 -5.12
C GLU A 7 -4.57 10.83 -5.76
N TRP A 8 -5.53 10.29 -5.02
CA TRP A 8 -6.87 10.09 -5.52
C TRP A 8 -7.59 11.40 -5.87
N LEU A 9 -7.49 12.44 -5.04
CA LEU A 9 -8.06 13.75 -5.34
C LEU A 9 -7.42 14.41 -6.57
N TYR A 10 -6.11 14.22 -6.79
CA TYR A 10 -5.46 14.65 -8.03
C TYR A 10 -6.00 13.90 -9.26
N LEU A 11 -6.17 12.59 -9.17
CA LEU A 11 -6.75 11.78 -10.26
C LEU A 11 -8.21 12.16 -10.55
N LEU A 12 -8.95 12.56 -9.51
CA LEU A 12 -10.29 13.09 -9.64
C LEU A 12 -10.32 14.53 -10.16
N GLY A 13 -9.18 15.24 -10.33
CA GLY A 13 -9.17 16.66 -10.71
C GLY A 13 -9.75 17.59 -9.65
N GLU A 14 -9.71 17.16 -8.38
CA GLU A 14 -10.20 17.90 -7.21
C GLU A 14 -9.05 18.41 -6.33
N ASP A 15 -7.83 18.47 -6.87
CA ASP A 15 -6.63 18.88 -6.14
C ASP A 15 -6.66 20.34 -5.66
N TRP A 16 -7.44 21.20 -6.32
CA TRP A 16 -7.68 22.58 -5.89
C TRP A 16 -8.30 22.67 -4.49
N ARG A 17 -8.99 21.63 -4.03
CA ARG A 17 -9.58 21.54 -2.67
C ARG A 17 -8.56 21.21 -1.58
N ILE A 18 -7.38 20.72 -1.96
CA ILE A 18 -6.36 20.30 -1.00
C ILE A 18 -5.65 21.55 -0.46
N VAL A 19 -5.82 21.83 0.82
CA VAL A 19 -5.13 22.95 1.50
C VAL A 19 -3.86 22.51 2.23
N GLY A 20 -3.69 21.22 2.52
CA GLY A 20 -2.49 20.68 3.17
C GLY A 20 -2.33 19.18 3.00
N ILE A 21 -1.09 18.71 3.00
CA ILE A 21 -0.71 17.32 2.74
C ILE A 21 0.20 16.74 3.84
N SER A 22 0.37 15.41 3.79
CA SER A 22 1.39 14.72 4.59
C SER A 22 2.79 14.97 4.02
N GLY A 23 3.80 14.98 4.88
CA GLY A 23 5.21 14.97 4.48
C GLY A 23 5.61 13.71 3.69
N TYR A 24 4.81 12.64 3.77
CA TYR A 24 5.02 11.38 3.06
C TYR A 24 4.41 11.35 1.67
N THR A 25 3.53 12.29 1.32
CA THR A 25 2.97 12.38 -0.04
C THR A 25 4.10 12.53 -1.04
N VAL A 26 4.24 11.59 -1.98
CA VAL A 26 5.14 11.71 -3.14
C VAL A 26 4.42 11.51 -4.47
N ARG A 27 3.13 11.13 -4.42
CA ARG A 27 2.25 10.96 -5.57
C ARG A 27 1.04 11.92 -5.54
N PRO A 28 0.76 12.64 -6.65
CA PRO A 28 1.71 12.94 -7.72
C PRO A 28 2.85 13.82 -7.19
N ARG A 29 4.03 13.77 -7.84
CA ARG A 29 5.22 14.51 -7.38
C ARG A 29 4.95 16.01 -7.17
N ARG A 30 4.15 16.63 -8.05
CA ARG A 30 3.77 18.04 -8.00
C ARG A 30 3.05 18.46 -6.71
N ALA A 31 2.37 17.54 -6.04
CA ALA A 31 1.63 17.85 -4.81
C ALA A 31 2.54 18.41 -3.71
N ARG A 32 3.80 17.95 -3.64
CA ARG A 32 4.78 18.41 -2.65
C ARG A 32 5.26 19.85 -2.89
N ASP A 33 5.21 20.29 -4.14
CA ASP A 33 5.64 21.61 -4.57
C ASP A 33 4.47 22.60 -4.45
N GLU A 34 3.24 22.13 -4.68
CA GLU A 34 2.02 22.94 -4.71
C GLU A 34 1.39 23.13 -3.32
N LYS A 35 1.55 22.18 -2.38
CA LYS A 35 0.79 22.13 -1.13
C LYS A 35 1.69 22.15 0.11
N PRO A 36 1.29 22.87 1.19
CA PRO A 36 2.05 22.85 2.43
C PRO A 36 1.97 21.49 3.12
N ARG A 37 3.10 21.06 3.70
CA ARG A 37 3.20 19.82 4.48
C ARG A 37 2.91 20.09 5.94
N VAL A 38 1.83 19.54 6.46
CA VAL A 38 1.29 19.85 7.80
C VAL A 38 1.26 18.67 8.77
N SER A 39 1.44 17.45 8.28
CA SER A 39 1.55 16.24 9.10
C SER A 39 2.73 15.37 8.68
N ALA A 40 3.22 14.58 9.62
CA ALA A 40 3.95 13.35 9.38
C ALA A 40 2.96 12.16 9.52
N PHE A 41 3.48 10.94 9.68
CA PHE A 41 2.65 9.75 9.76
C PHE A 41 2.01 9.58 11.14
N THR A 42 2.77 9.78 12.21
CA THR A 42 2.34 9.66 13.62
C THR A 42 2.30 10.99 14.38
N SER A 43 2.62 12.10 13.71
CA SER A 43 2.55 13.44 14.32
C SER A 43 1.96 14.46 13.36
N ALA A 44 1.28 15.45 13.90
CA ALA A 44 0.69 16.54 13.12
C ALA A 44 0.97 17.88 13.80
N LYS A 45 1.10 18.93 12.98
CA LYS A 45 1.20 20.30 13.48
C LYS A 45 -0.22 20.87 13.54
N ILE A 46 -0.95 20.57 14.61
CA ILE A 46 -2.38 20.91 14.75
C ILE A 46 -2.64 22.39 14.45
N ASP A 47 -1.86 23.30 15.04
CA ASP A 47 -2.00 24.74 14.78
C ASP A 47 -1.84 25.10 13.30
N LYS A 48 -0.95 24.42 12.57
CA LYS A 48 -0.77 24.64 11.13
C LYS A 48 -1.91 24.05 10.31
N ILE A 49 -2.53 22.97 10.78
CA ILE A 49 -3.72 22.41 10.13
C ILE A 49 -4.89 23.38 10.33
N LEU A 50 -5.12 23.85 11.55
CA LEU A 50 -6.19 24.80 11.86
C LEU A 50 -6.04 26.12 11.11
N ALA A 51 -4.81 26.63 10.96
CA ALA A 51 -4.52 27.84 10.20
C ALA A 51 -4.82 27.74 8.68
N LEU A 52 -5.03 26.53 8.16
CA LEU A 52 -5.46 26.30 6.77
C LEU A 52 -6.99 26.25 6.62
N GLU A 53 -7.72 26.36 7.73
CA GLU A 53 -9.19 26.34 7.77
C GLU A 53 -9.83 25.16 7.00
N PRO A 54 -9.38 23.91 7.23
CA PRO A 54 -9.96 22.76 6.52
C PRO A 54 -11.40 22.52 6.96
N ASP A 55 -12.27 22.25 5.99
CA ASP A 55 -13.63 21.75 6.24
C ASP A 55 -13.66 20.26 6.58
N CYS A 56 -12.69 19.48 6.07
CA CYS A 56 -12.53 18.07 6.32
C CYS A 56 -11.05 17.65 6.29
N VAL A 57 -10.69 16.68 7.14
CA VAL A 57 -9.38 16.04 7.13
C VAL A 57 -9.52 14.54 6.89
N PHE A 58 -8.84 14.04 5.84
CA PHE A 58 -8.70 12.61 5.60
C PHE A 58 -7.46 12.04 6.31
N GLY A 59 -7.66 10.97 7.08
CA GLY A 59 -6.61 10.22 7.79
C GLY A 59 -6.61 8.75 7.41
N PHE A 60 -5.53 8.05 7.75
CA PHE A 60 -5.39 6.61 7.54
C PHE A 60 -4.72 5.96 8.73
N SER A 61 -5.37 4.87 9.13
CA SER A 61 -4.98 3.91 10.14
C SER A 61 -5.14 4.39 11.59
N ASP A 62 -5.28 3.39 12.43
CA ASP A 62 -5.18 3.43 13.89
C ASP A 62 -3.99 4.25 14.40
N MET A 63 -2.88 4.32 13.65
CA MET A 63 -1.71 5.12 14.00
C MET A 63 -1.97 6.64 13.97
N GLN A 64 -3.06 7.08 13.36
CA GLN A 64 -3.50 8.47 13.33
C GLN A 64 -4.70 8.75 14.25
N ALA A 65 -5.09 7.79 15.11
CA ALA A 65 -6.25 7.93 15.99
C ALA A 65 -6.15 9.14 16.93
N ASP A 66 -4.99 9.35 17.55
CA ASP A 66 -4.78 10.49 18.46
C ASP A 66 -4.83 11.84 17.72
N ILE A 67 -4.23 11.91 16.52
CA ILE A 67 -4.30 13.11 15.66
C ILE A 67 -5.74 13.42 15.28
N ALA A 68 -6.51 12.38 14.90
CA ALA A 68 -7.92 12.52 14.57
C ALA A 68 -8.73 13.01 15.78
N ALA A 69 -8.52 12.42 16.96
CA ALA A 69 -9.18 12.83 18.19
C ALA A 69 -8.90 14.30 18.53
N ASP A 70 -7.66 14.75 18.39
CA ASP A 70 -7.28 16.14 18.65
C ASP A 70 -7.93 17.11 17.66
N LEU A 71 -7.95 16.79 16.37
CA LEU A 71 -8.63 17.63 15.37
C LEU A 71 -10.15 17.72 15.61
N ILE A 72 -10.78 16.59 15.98
CA ILE A 72 -12.21 16.56 16.33
C ILE A 72 -12.50 17.44 17.55
N ARG A 73 -11.63 17.44 18.57
CA ARG A 73 -11.76 18.34 19.75
C ARG A 73 -11.70 19.81 19.38
N HIS A 74 -11.05 20.16 18.27
CA HIS A 74 -11.02 21.52 17.72
C HIS A 74 -12.16 21.80 16.72
N GLY A 75 -13.14 20.89 16.60
CA GLY A 75 -14.32 21.07 15.75
C GLY A 75 -14.09 20.77 14.27
N VAL A 76 -12.95 20.19 13.90
CA VAL A 76 -12.66 19.81 12.51
C VAL A 76 -13.31 18.47 12.19
N GLN A 77 -14.03 18.37 11.07
CA GLN A 77 -14.52 17.08 10.59
C GLN A 77 -13.34 16.21 10.15
N VAL A 78 -13.26 14.98 10.66
CA VAL A 78 -12.21 14.03 10.30
C VAL A 78 -12.84 12.74 9.80
N THR A 79 -12.35 12.24 8.67
CA THR A 79 -12.67 10.88 8.18
C THR A 79 -11.40 10.06 8.18
N VAL A 80 -11.34 9.04 9.04
CA VAL A 80 -10.21 8.11 9.13
C VAL A 80 -10.57 6.81 8.44
N PHE A 81 -9.77 6.42 7.44
CA PHE A 81 -9.91 5.13 6.77
C PHE A 81 -8.97 4.08 7.37
N ASN A 82 -9.28 2.81 7.19
CA ASN A 82 -8.49 1.71 7.72
C ASN A 82 -8.53 0.45 6.85
N GLN A 83 -8.50 0.64 5.53
CA GLN A 83 -8.51 -0.43 4.54
C GLN A 83 -7.29 -1.35 4.66
N ARG A 84 -7.51 -2.66 4.50
CA ARG A 84 -6.52 -3.75 4.57
C ARG A 84 -6.63 -4.73 3.40
N SER A 85 -7.70 -4.69 2.61
CA SER A 85 -7.88 -5.51 1.40
C SER A 85 -8.05 -4.65 0.13
N VAL A 86 -7.83 -5.25 -1.04
CA VAL A 86 -8.09 -4.65 -2.35
C VAL A 86 -9.54 -4.16 -2.44
N LEU A 87 -10.50 -4.95 -1.97
CA LEU A 87 -11.91 -4.54 -1.92
C LEU A 87 -12.10 -3.28 -1.06
N GLN A 88 -11.46 -3.21 0.11
CA GLN A 88 -11.56 -2.04 0.99
C GLN A 88 -10.85 -0.82 0.40
N ILE A 89 -9.78 -1.00 -0.38
CA ILE A 89 -9.19 0.10 -1.15
C ILE A 89 -10.23 0.67 -2.13
N PHE A 90 -10.89 -0.18 -2.92
CA PHE A 90 -11.96 0.27 -3.82
C PHE A 90 -13.10 0.98 -3.08
N GLN A 91 -13.51 0.47 -1.92
CA GLN A 91 -14.54 1.10 -1.08
C GLN A 91 -14.11 2.48 -0.57
N MET A 92 -12.89 2.60 -0.08
CA MET A 92 -12.32 3.88 0.37
C MET A 92 -12.31 4.90 -0.77
N LEU A 93 -11.82 4.52 -1.95
CA LEU A 93 -11.76 5.42 -3.11
C LEU A 93 -13.17 5.87 -3.55
N ALA A 94 -14.15 4.97 -3.55
CA ALA A 94 -15.54 5.30 -3.83
C ALA A 94 -16.13 6.27 -2.80
N GLN A 95 -15.86 6.06 -1.51
CA GLN A 95 -16.30 6.95 -0.43
C GLN A 95 -15.70 8.35 -0.56
N VAL A 96 -14.39 8.47 -0.79
CA VAL A 96 -13.74 9.78 -0.99
C VAL A 96 -14.32 10.49 -2.20
N ALA A 97 -14.53 9.79 -3.32
CA ALA A 97 -15.15 10.38 -4.51
C ALA A 97 -16.57 10.91 -4.23
N ALA A 98 -17.35 10.18 -3.42
CA ALA A 98 -18.68 10.62 -3.01
C ALA A 98 -18.65 11.85 -2.09
N ILE A 99 -17.73 11.88 -1.12
CA ILE A 99 -17.57 12.99 -0.17
C ILE A 99 -17.29 14.30 -0.92
N VAL A 100 -16.46 14.27 -1.98
CA VAL A 100 -16.12 15.47 -2.77
C VAL A 100 -17.08 15.74 -3.94
N GLY A 101 -18.16 14.96 -4.07
CA GLY A 101 -19.16 15.12 -5.14
C GLY A 101 -18.67 14.69 -6.54
N ALA A 102 -17.60 13.90 -6.62
CA ALA A 102 -16.98 13.44 -7.86
C ALA A 102 -17.32 11.98 -8.21
N SER A 103 -18.42 11.42 -7.68
CA SER A 103 -18.79 9.99 -7.84
C SER A 103 -18.79 9.50 -9.27
N ALA A 104 -19.27 10.28 -10.25
CA ALA A 104 -19.29 9.85 -11.65
C ALA A 104 -17.88 9.61 -12.21
N ARG A 105 -16.95 10.55 -11.96
CA ARG A 105 -15.54 10.44 -12.36
C ARG A 105 -14.84 9.33 -11.58
N GLY A 106 -15.10 9.24 -10.28
CA GLY A 106 -14.59 8.18 -9.42
C GLY A 106 -15.00 6.79 -9.92
N ASN A 107 -16.28 6.58 -10.21
CA ASN A 107 -16.78 5.30 -10.73
C ASN A 107 -16.13 4.91 -12.06
N ALA A 108 -15.89 5.87 -12.96
CA ALA A 108 -15.21 5.61 -14.23
C ALA A 108 -13.75 5.15 -14.00
N LEU A 109 -13.00 5.81 -13.12
CA LEU A 109 -11.62 5.42 -12.78
C LEU A 109 -11.57 4.07 -12.05
N LEU A 110 -12.49 3.83 -11.11
CA LEU A 110 -12.58 2.55 -10.40
C LEU A 110 -12.90 1.39 -11.35
N LEU A 111 -13.74 1.61 -12.36
CA LEU A 111 -14.00 0.62 -13.40
C LEU A 111 -12.73 0.30 -14.19
N GLN A 112 -11.96 1.31 -14.60
CA GLN A 112 -10.69 1.10 -15.31
C GLN A 112 -9.68 0.28 -14.49
N MET A 113 -9.58 0.55 -13.19
CA MET A 113 -8.73 -0.20 -12.26
C MET A 113 -9.21 -1.64 -12.09
N LYS A 114 -10.52 -1.87 -11.96
CA LYS A 114 -11.10 -3.23 -11.91
C LYS A 114 -10.82 -4.01 -13.19
N ASP A 115 -11.02 -3.39 -14.34
CA ASP A 115 -10.76 -4.02 -15.64
C ASP A 115 -9.27 -4.36 -15.82
N ARG A 116 -8.36 -3.53 -15.28
CA ARG A 116 -6.93 -3.83 -15.26
C ARG A 116 -6.65 -5.09 -14.44
N LEU A 117 -7.12 -5.15 -13.20
CA LEU A 117 -6.90 -6.32 -12.32
C LEU A 117 -7.51 -7.59 -12.93
N ALA A 118 -8.70 -7.49 -13.53
CA ALA A 118 -9.34 -8.62 -14.21
C ALA A 118 -8.51 -9.13 -15.40
N ARG A 119 -7.87 -8.23 -16.17
CA ARG A 119 -6.96 -8.63 -17.27
C ARG A 119 -5.71 -9.33 -16.76
N ILE A 120 -5.16 -8.87 -15.63
CA ILE A 120 -4.00 -9.51 -14.99
C ILE A 120 -4.39 -10.92 -14.53
N GLU A 121 -5.52 -11.03 -13.81
CA GLU A 121 -6.03 -12.31 -13.31
C GLU A 121 -6.32 -13.29 -14.45
N ALA A 122 -6.99 -12.84 -15.52
CA ALA A 122 -7.26 -13.67 -16.70
C ALA A 122 -5.97 -14.18 -17.35
N SER A 123 -4.93 -13.34 -17.41
CA SER A 123 -3.62 -13.72 -17.95
C SER A 123 -2.94 -14.78 -17.08
N ALA A 124 -2.99 -14.62 -15.76
CA ALA A 124 -2.49 -15.60 -14.80
C ALA A 124 -3.25 -16.94 -14.89
N GLN A 125 -4.58 -16.90 -15.00
CA GLN A 125 -5.42 -18.09 -15.16
C GLN A 125 -5.12 -18.83 -16.48
N ALA A 126 -4.87 -18.10 -17.57
CA ALA A 126 -4.49 -18.71 -18.85
C ALA A 126 -3.17 -19.48 -18.76
N LEU A 127 -2.18 -18.97 -18.02
CA LEU A 127 -0.93 -19.70 -17.74
C LEU A 127 -1.19 -20.96 -16.90
N GLY A 128 -2.05 -20.86 -15.88
CA GLY A 128 -2.47 -21.99 -15.06
C GLY A 128 -3.16 -23.09 -15.88
N ALA A 129 -4.04 -22.72 -16.82
CA ALA A 129 -4.70 -23.65 -17.74
C ALA A 129 -3.71 -24.37 -18.69
N GLN A 130 -2.53 -23.78 -18.94
CA GLN A 130 -1.41 -24.40 -19.66
C GLN A 130 -0.50 -25.27 -18.76
N GLY A 131 -0.93 -25.56 -17.53
CA GLY A 131 -0.20 -26.39 -16.58
C GLY A 131 0.99 -25.68 -15.92
N ARG A 132 1.13 -24.35 -16.02
CA ARG A 132 2.15 -23.63 -15.23
C ARG A 132 1.71 -23.57 -13.77
N ARG A 133 2.59 -24.00 -12.88
CA ARG A 133 2.39 -23.83 -11.44
C ARG A 133 2.47 -22.35 -11.06
N ARG A 134 1.75 -21.96 -10.02
CA ARG A 134 1.85 -20.64 -9.38
C ARG A 134 3.19 -20.54 -8.65
N PRO A 135 4.02 -19.51 -8.89
CA PRO A 135 5.25 -19.33 -8.13
C PRO A 135 4.94 -18.96 -6.68
N ARG A 136 5.72 -19.47 -5.73
CA ARG A 136 5.69 -19.02 -4.34
C ARG A 136 6.40 -17.68 -4.22
N VAL A 137 5.73 -16.67 -3.70
CA VAL A 137 6.22 -15.30 -3.60
C VAL A 137 6.38 -14.92 -2.14
N TYR A 138 7.60 -14.60 -1.73
CA TYR A 138 7.84 -13.95 -0.45
C TYR A 138 7.90 -12.43 -0.64
N PHE A 139 6.95 -11.73 -0.04
CA PHE A 139 6.99 -10.27 0.02
C PHE A 139 7.51 -9.81 1.37
N GLU A 140 8.55 -8.98 1.34
CA GLU A 140 9.22 -8.42 2.50
C GLU A 140 8.90 -6.93 2.63
N GLU A 141 7.96 -6.61 3.53
CA GLU A 141 7.59 -5.23 3.87
C GLU A 141 8.70 -4.54 4.69
N TRP A 142 9.39 -5.31 5.52
CA TRP A 142 10.53 -4.85 6.33
C TRP A 142 11.51 -5.99 6.55
N ASP A 143 12.80 -5.69 6.68
CA ASP A 143 13.88 -6.68 6.81
C ASP A 143 14.20 -7.08 8.26
N GLU A 144 14.17 -6.13 9.21
CA GLU A 144 14.64 -6.34 10.59
C GLU A 144 13.71 -5.69 11.63
N PRO A 145 12.87 -6.48 12.34
CA PRO A 145 12.59 -7.90 12.08
C PRO A 145 11.86 -8.10 10.74
N PRO A 146 11.92 -9.30 10.12
CA PRO A 146 11.26 -9.53 8.85
C PRO A 146 9.74 -9.45 9.00
N ILE A 147 9.10 -8.57 8.23
CA ILE A 147 7.64 -8.40 8.19
C ILE A 147 7.13 -8.87 6.82
N SER A 148 6.17 -9.81 6.82
CA SER A 148 5.56 -10.37 5.60
C SER A 148 4.52 -9.44 4.97
N ALA A 149 3.90 -9.83 3.85
CA ALA A 149 2.84 -9.10 3.19
C ALA A 149 1.66 -8.73 4.11
N ILE A 150 1.07 -7.56 3.88
CA ILE A 150 -0.26 -7.18 4.34
C ILE A 150 -1.33 -7.71 3.38
N GLN A 151 -2.58 -7.87 3.84
CA GLN A 151 -3.64 -8.53 3.06
C GLN A 151 -3.79 -8.05 1.62
N TRP A 152 -3.88 -6.75 1.32
CA TRP A 152 -4.03 -6.30 -0.07
C TRP A 152 -2.85 -6.70 -0.96
N VAL A 153 -1.63 -6.74 -0.42
CA VAL A 153 -0.44 -7.20 -1.17
C VAL A 153 -0.53 -8.70 -1.43
N SER A 154 -0.94 -9.48 -0.42
CA SER A 154 -1.19 -10.92 -0.58
C SER A 154 -2.27 -11.21 -1.64
N GLU A 155 -3.34 -10.42 -1.66
CA GLU A 155 -4.39 -10.49 -2.68
C GLU A 155 -3.86 -10.13 -4.08
N LEU A 156 -3.04 -9.09 -4.21
CA LEU A 156 -2.42 -8.69 -5.48
C LEU A 156 -1.44 -9.74 -6.00
N ILE A 157 -0.62 -10.36 -5.13
CA ILE A 157 0.21 -11.52 -5.48
C ILE A 157 -0.67 -12.64 -6.06
N ARG A 158 -1.82 -12.90 -5.44
CA ARG A 158 -2.75 -13.94 -5.89
C ARG A 158 -3.40 -13.60 -7.23
N ILE A 159 -3.82 -12.35 -7.42
CA ILE A 159 -4.35 -11.82 -8.69
C ILE A 159 -3.30 -11.95 -9.81
N ALA A 160 -2.03 -11.67 -9.52
CA ALA A 160 -0.92 -11.82 -10.46
C ALA A 160 -0.51 -13.28 -10.73
N GLY A 161 -1.17 -14.26 -10.09
CA GLY A 161 -0.93 -15.69 -10.32
C GLY A 161 0.14 -16.32 -9.42
N GLY A 162 0.62 -15.61 -8.40
CA GLY A 162 1.53 -16.15 -7.39
C GLY A 162 0.79 -16.70 -6.15
N ASP A 163 1.48 -17.49 -5.35
CA ASP A 163 1.04 -17.88 -4.01
C ASP A 163 1.89 -17.16 -2.98
N ASP A 164 1.27 -16.35 -2.12
CA ASP A 164 1.97 -15.73 -0.99
C ASP A 164 2.59 -16.82 -0.12
N CYS A 165 3.84 -16.63 0.29
CA CYS A 165 4.50 -17.52 1.21
C CYS A 165 3.86 -17.49 2.60
N PHE A 166 3.23 -16.41 3.05
CA PHE A 166 2.69 -16.26 4.42
C PHE A 166 1.23 -15.73 4.45
N PRO A 167 0.28 -16.40 3.77
CA PRO A 167 -1.10 -15.91 3.66
C PRO A 167 -1.80 -15.80 5.02
N GLU A 168 -1.40 -16.63 6.00
CA GLU A 168 -1.95 -16.62 7.35
C GLU A 168 -1.54 -15.37 8.16
N LEU A 169 -0.38 -14.80 7.85
CA LEU A 169 0.07 -13.55 8.47
C LEU A 169 -0.60 -12.35 7.80
N ALA A 170 -0.89 -12.43 6.50
CA ALA A 170 -1.52 -11.34 5.75
C ALA A 170 -2.89 -10.94 6.34
N GLU A 171 -3.61 -11.87 6.99
CA GLU A 171 -4.87 -11.62 7.71
C GLU A 171 -4.72 -10.66 8.91
N LYS A 172 -3.50 -10.44 9.41
CA LYS A 172 -3.25 -9.54 10.54
C LYS A 172 -3.14 -8.10 10.07
N ALA A 173 -3.95 -7.22 10.66
CA ALA A 173 -4.02 -5.81 10.26
C ALA A 173 -2.75 -4.99 10.59
N MET A 174 -1.96 -5.41 11.59
CA MET A 174 -0.81 -4.66 12.11
C MET A 174 0.51 -5.29 11.68
N GLY A 175 1.50 -4.47 11.31
CA GLY A 175 2.83 -4.95 10.91
C GLY A 175 3.52 -5.79 11.99
N LYS A 176 3.36 -5.43 13.27
CA LYS A 176 3.92 -6.20 14.40
C LYS A 176 3.40 -7.64 14.47
N ASP A 177 2.17 -7.88 14.03
CA ASP A 177 1.52 -9.19 14.07
C ASP A 177 1.84 -10.00 12.79
N ARG A 178 2.55 -9.37 11.84
CA ARG A 178 3.07 -9.96 10.60
C ARG A 178 4.57 -10.21 10.64
N ILE A 179 5.17 -10.05 11.81
CA ILE A 179 6.58 -10.40 12.04
C ILE A 179 6.73 -11.92 11.91
N ILE A 180 7.67 -12.35 11.07
CA ILE A 180 8.05 -13.76 10.96
C ILE A 180 9.00 -14.08 12.12
N ALA A 181 8.46 -14.73 13.15
CA ALA A 181 9.19 -14.98 14.40
C ALA A 181 10.47 -15.83 14.21
N ASP A 182 10.44 -16.82 13.32
CA ASP A 182 11.62 -17.58 12.88
C ASP A 182 11.96 -17.23 11.43
N PRO A 183 12.97 -16.39 11.16
CA PRO A 183 13.37 -16.04 9.79
C PRO A 183 13.78 -17.24 8.92
N GLN A 184 14.17 -18.38 9.52
CA GLN A 184 14.46 -19.60 8.76
C GLN A 184 13.21 -20.21 8.13
N GLU A 185 12.01 -19.84 8.58
CA GLU A 185 10.77 -20.25 7.95
C GLU A 185 10.65 -19.75 6.51
N ILE A 186 11.22 -18.58 6.20
CA ILE A 186 11.29 -18.07 4.82
C ILE A 186 12.10 -19.04 3.94
N VAL A 187 13.23 -19.54 4.46
CA VAL A 187 14.08 -20.50 3.76
C VAL A 187 13.34 -21.83 3.56
N ARG A 188 12.66 -22.34 4.60
CA ARG A 188 11.87 -23.59 4.53
C ARG A 188 10.73 -23.51 3.51
N ARG A 189 10.06 -22.35 3.41
CA ARG A 189 9.00 -22.11 2.41
C ARG A 189 9.54 -21.97 0.99
N ALA A 190 10.86 -21.79 0.83
CA ALA A 190 11.59 -21.84 -0.43
C ALA A 190 10.92 -21.03 -1.57
N PRO A 191 10.74 -19.70 -1.40
CA PRO A 191 10.10 -18.86 -2.41
C PRO A 191 10.79 -18.98 -3.77
N ASP A 192 9.99 -18.98 -4.82
CA ASP A 192 10.44 -18.88 -6.21
C ASP A 192 10.78 -17.42 -6.57
N ILE A 193 10.13 -16.45 -5.91
CA ILE A 193 10.32 -15.01 -6.11
C ILE A 193 10.37 -14.31 -4.74
N VAL A 194 11.28 -13.35 -4.59
CA VAL A 194 11.28 -12.40 -3.48
C VAL A 194 10.99 -10.99 -3.99
N ILE A 195 10.04 -10.33 -3.36
CA ILE A 195 9.73 -8.93 -3.60
C ILE A 195 10.00 -8.15 -2.32
N GLY A 196 10.92 -7.20 -2.37
CA GLY A 196 11.17 -6.28 -1.27
C GLY A 196 10.51 -4.93 -1.49
N SER A 197 9.90 -4.38 -0.44
CA SER A 197 9.29 -3.06 -0.43
C SER A 197 9.49 -2.38 0.93
N TRP A 198 10.72 -1.97 1.22
CA TRP A 198 11.05 -1.40 2.52
C TRP A 198 10.64 0.08 2.61
N CYS A 199 9.74 0.41 3.54
CA CYS A 199 9.25 1.78 3.70
C CYS A 199 10.38 2.76 4.10
N GLY A 200 10.71 3.72 3.25
CA GLY A 200 11.72 4.75 3.58
C GLY A 200 13.18 4.30 3.44
N LYS A 201 13.46 3.12 2.87
CA LYS A 201 14.81 2.72 2.47
C LYS A 201 14.79 1.87 1.20
N LYS A 202 15.88 1.89 0.44
CA LYS A 202 16.00 1.10 -0.79
C LYS A 202 16.15 -0.39 -0.49
N PHE A 203 15.42 -1.24 -1.21
CA PHE A 203 15.61 -2.69 -1.16
C PHE A 203 17.02 -3.09 -1.61
N ARG A 204 17.64 -4.04 -0.90
CA ARG A 204 19.00 -4.51 -1.17
C ARG A 204 18.99 -6.03 -1.38
N PRO A 205 18.74 -6.52 -2.61
CA PRO A 205 18.77 -7.94 -2.95
C PRO A 205 20.01 -8.67 -2.44
N GLU A 206 21.17 -8.02 -2.50
CA GLU A 206 22.45 -8.56 -2.06
C GLU A 206 22.49 -8.84 -0.55
N LYS A 207 21.79 -8.03 0.26
CA LYS A 207 21.68 -8.27 1.71
C LYS A 207 20.78 -9.46 2.01
N VAL A 208 19.70 -9.61 1.23
CA VAL A 208 18.79 -10.76 1.33
C VAL A 208 19.52 -12.05 0.96
N ALA A 209 20.25 -12.05 -0.16
CA ALA A 209 21.00 -13.21 -0.63
C ALA A 209 22.14 -13.64 0.33
N ALA A 210 22.68 -12.70 1.11
CA ALA A 210 23.73 -12.96 2.10
C ALA A 210 23.22 -13.59 3.41
N ARG A 211 21.91 -13.66 3.64
CA ARG A 211 21.35 -14.23 4.87
C ARG A 211 21.69 -15.72 5.02
N PRO A 212 21.91 -16.23 6.24
CA PRO A 212 22.22 -17.65 6.46
C PRO A 212 21.12 -18.57 5.90
N GLY A 213 21.51 -19.53 5.06
CA GLY A 213 20.60 -20.52 4.45
C GLY A 213 19.96 -20.07 3.12
N TRP A 214 20.08 -18.79 2.76
CA TRP A 214 19.42 -18.24 1.58
C TRP A 214 20.07 -18.65 0.25
N GLN A 215 21.31 -19.13 0.25
CA GLN A 215 22.03 -19.54 -0.96
C GLN A 215 21.31 -20.67 -1.72
N GLN A 216 20.48 -21.45 -1.04
CA GLN A 216 19.72 -22.56 -1.62
C GLN A 216 18.26 -22.20 -1.94
N VAL A 217 17.80 -21.00 -1.57
CA VAL A 217 16.44 -20.54 -1.85
C VAL A 217 16.29 -20.33 -3.37
N PRO A 218 15.24 -20.87 -4.03
CA PRO A 218 15.08 -20.77 -5.48
C PRO A 218 15.16 -19.33 -5.99
N ALA A 219 14.50 -18.39 -5.31
CA ALA A 219 14.57 -16.97 -5.65
C ALA A 219 16.01 -16.41 -5.69
N VAL A 220 16.88 -16.84 -4.78
CA VAL A 220 18.28 -16.39 -4.76
C VAL A 220 19.12 -17.07 -5.83
N ARG A 221 18.98 -18.39 -5.94
CA ARG A 221 19.68 -19.19 -6.95
C ARG A 221 19.39 -18.70 -8.37
N ASP A 222 18.12 -18.37 -8.65
CA ASP A 222 17.62 -18.03 -9.98
C ASP A 222 17.55 -16.51 -10.22
N GLY A 223 18.08 -15.69 -9.30
CA GLY A 223 18.15 -14.24 -9.42
C GLY A 223 16.78 -13.54 -9.42
N GLN A 224 15.75 -14.14 -8.83
CA GLN A 224 14.38 -13.62 -8.76
C GLN A 224 14.15 -12.77 -7.50
N LEU A 225 14.96 -11.74 -7.30
CA LEU A 225 14.78 -10.74 -6.24
C LEU A 225 14.48 -9.37 -6.85
N PHE A 226 13.31 -8.83 -6.55
CA PHE A 226 12.80 -7.61 -7.16
C PHE A 226 12.42 -6.57 -6.11
N GLU A 227 12.47 -5.29 -6.49
CA GLU A 227 11.95 -4.19 -5.69
C GLU A 227 10.62 -3.71 -6.27
N ILE A 228 9.61 -3.56 -5.41
CA ILE A 228 8.48 -2.66 -5.69
C ILE A 228 8.58 -1.53 -4.67
N ARG A 229 8.53 -0.28 -5.12
CA ARG A 229 8.66 0.85 -4.20
C ARG A 229 7.46 0.89 -3.28
N SER A 230 7.68 1.21 -2.00
CA SER A 230 6.61 1.30 -1.00
C SER A 230 5.50 2.28 -1.38
N THR A 231 5.83 3.32 -2.14
CA THR A 231 4.89 4.33 -2.65
C THR A 231 3.94 3.78 -3.71
N ASP A 232 4.33 2.67 -4.34
CA ASP A 232 3.58 2.05 -5.42
C ASP A 232 2.72 0.88 -4.91
N ILE A 233 3.10 0.22 -3.79
CA ILE A 233 2.41 -0.99 -3.29
C ILE A 233 1.95 -0.97 -1.83
N LEU A 234 2.63 -0.23 -0.93
CA LEU A 234 2.28 -0.17 0.49
C LEU A 234 1.36 1.01 0.84
N GLN A 235 1.03 1.86 -0.14
CA GLN A 235 -0.04 2.84 -0.02
C GLN A 235 -1.36 2.20 -0.44
N PRO A 236 -2.33 1.98 0.46
CA PRO A 236 -3.56 1.27 0.13
C PRO A 236 -4.56 2.21 -0.58
N GLY A 237 -4.20 2.57 -1.81
CA GLY A 237 -4.80 3.61 -2.64
C GLY A 237 -4.71 3.31 -4.13
N PRO A 238 -4.82 4.33 -5.00
CA PRO A 238 -4.75 4.16 -6.45
C PRO A 238 -3.45 3.49 -6.91
N ALA A 239 -2.31 3.87 -6.33
CA ALA A 239 -1.01 3.30 -6.66
C ALA A 239 -0.97 1.76 -6.56
N ALA A 240 -1.48 1.19 -5.46
CA ALA A 240 -1.50 -0.27 -5.26
C ALA A 240 -2.36 -1.01 -6.30
N LEU A 241 -3.37 -0.35 -6.88
CA LEU A 241 -4.24 -0.94 -7.91
C LEU A 241 -3.73 -0.68 -9.34
N THR A 242 -2.64 0.08 -9.50
CA THR A 242 -2.12 0.53 -10.78
C THR A 242 -0.64 0.18 -10.94
N ASP A 243 0.27 1.01 -10.44
CA ASP A 243 1.71 0.79 -10.58
C ASP A 243 2.21 -0.38 -9.72
N GLY A 244 1.57 -0.64 -8.58
CA GLY A 244 1.89 -1.77 -7.71
C GLY A 244 1.32 -3.13 -8.18
N ALA A 245 0.33 -3.12 -9.08
CA ALA A 245 -0.39 -4.31 -9.57
C ALA A 245 -0.01 -4.70 -11.00
#